data_AF-A0A7J8PQK5-F1
#
_entry.id   AF-A0A7J8PQK5-F1
#
_cell.length_a   1.000
_cell.length_b   1.000
_cell.length_c   1.000
_cell.angle_alpha   90.00
_cell.angle_beta   90.00
_cell.angle_gamma   90.00
#
_symmetry.space_group_name_H-M   'P 1'
#
loop_
_entity.id
_entity.type
_entity.pdbx_description
1 polymer ?
#
loop_
_entity_poly.entity_id
_entity_poly.type
_entity_poly.pdbx_seq_one_letter_code
_entity_poly.pdbx_strand_id
1 'polypeptide(L)'
;MLFLRHVLGSIFIVCCLTTLTNGATLANDEVEALKWIGKTLGKTGWNFDSDPCSQRHSWVDQSTRYYVNNVTCDCSFNNNTIYHVVRM
;
A
#
# COMPACT_ATOMS: atom_id res chain seq x y z
N MET A 1 -29.89 32.73 -5.57
CA MET A 1 -30.25 31.64 -4.63
C MET A 1 -30.20 30.25 -5.29
N LEU A 2 -30.89 30.01 -6.42
CA LEU A 2 -30.87 28.70 -7.09
C LEU A 2 -29.51 28.31 -7.69
N PHE A 3 -28.79 29.26 -8.30
CA PHE A 3 -27.48 29.02 -8.92
C PHE A 3 -26.42 28.52 -7.93
N LEU A 4 -26.34 29.13 -6.74
CA LEU A 4 -25.41 28.71 -5.68
C LEU A 4 -25.70 27.30 -5.17
N ARG A 5 -26.99 26.93 -5.11
CA ARG A 5 -27.46 25.61 -4.65
C ARG A 5 -27.10 24.50 -5.64
N HIS A 6 -27.18 24.77 -6.95
CA HIS A 6 -26.74 23.85 -8.00
C HIS A 6 -25.22 23.69 -8.04
N VAL A 7 -24.46 24.78 -7.86
CA VAL A 7 -22.99 24.74 -7.81
C VAL A 7 -22.49 23.92 -6.60
N LEU A 8 -23.08 24.14 -5.42
CA LEU A 8 -22.72 23.38 -4.20
C LEU A 8 -23.08 21.89 -4.32
N GLY A 9 -24.23 21.56 -4.91
CA GLY A 9 -24.61 20.17 -5.18
C GLY A 9 -23.68 19.48 -6.18
N SER A 10 -23.28 20.19 -7.24
CA SER A 10 -22.35 19.68 -8.25
C SER A 10 -20.94 19.43 -7.71
N ILE A 11 -20.45 20.30 -6.83
CA ILE A 11 -19.15 20.14 -6.14
C ILE A 11 -19.14 18.91 -5.24
N PHE A 12 -20.24 18.65 -4.52
CA PHE A 12 -20.35 17.51 -3.63
C PHE A 12 -20.27 16.17 -4.38
N ILE A 13 -20.91 16.09 -5.56
CA ILE A 13 -20.89 14.90 -6.43
C ILE A 13 -19.49 14.64 -6.99
N VAL A 14 -18.78 15.69 -7.45
CA VAL A 14 -17.41 15.57 -7.99
C VAL A 14 -16.43 15.14 -6.89
N CYS A 15 -16.56 15.65 -5.67
CA CYS A 15 -15.70 15.26 -4.55
C CYS A 15 -15.83 13.77 -4.20
N CYS A 16 -17.06 13.24 -4.16
CA CYS A 16 -17.31 11.84 -3.81
C CYS A 16 -16.74 10.84 -4.82
N LEU A 17 -16.59 11.23 -6.10
CA LEU A 17 -15.98 10.37 -7.12
C LEU A 17 -14.45 10.26 -6.98
N THR A 18 -13.80 11.26 -6.38
CA THR A 18 -12.33 11.25 -6.20
C THR A 18 -11.85 10.36 -5.04
N THR A 19 -12.75 9.92 -4.15
CA THR A 19 -12.38 9.18 -2.94
C THR A 19 -12.44 7.65 -3.08
N LEU A 20 -12.89 7.11 -4.21
CA LEU A 20 -12.82 5.66 -4.46
C LEU A 20 -11.46 5.26 -5.04
N THR A 21 -10.41 5.38 -4.23
CA THR A 21 -9.17 4.64 -4.49
C THR A 21 -9.28 3.33 -3.70
N ASN A 22 -9.85 2.30 -4.31
CA ASN A 22 -9.84 0.96 -3.73
C ASN A 22 -8.44 0.38 -4.00
N GLY A 23 -7.46 0.82 -3.22
CA GLY A 23 -6.12 0.25 -3.25
C GLY A 23 -6.23 -1.21 -2.78
N ALA A 24 -5.79 -2.14 -3.62
CA ALA A 24 -5.69 -3.52 -3.20
C ALA A 24 -4.72 -3.64 -2.02
N THR A 25 -5.06 -4.57 -1.12
CA THR A 25 -4.38 -4.75 0.16
C THR A 25 -3.67 -6.09 0.16
N LEU A 26 -2.48 -6.11 0.76
CA LEU A 26 -1.74 -7.33 1.02
C LEU A 26 -2.53 -8.24 1.98
N ALA A 27 -2.57 -9.54 1.70
CA ALA A 27 -3.28 -10.49 2.54
C ALA A 27 -2.68 -10.52 3.98
N ASN A 28 -3.53 -10.68 5.00
CA ASN A 28 -3.11 -10.55 6.41
C ASN A 28 -2.07 -11.60 6.81
N ASP A 29 -2.17 -12.80 6.25
CA ASP A 29 -1.20 -13.89 6.41
C ASP A 29 0.19 -13.50 5.88
N GLU A 30 0.27 -12.81 4.75
CA GLU A 30 1.54 -12.27 4.24
C GLU A 30 2.10 -11.17 5.13
N VAL A 31 1.24 -10.28 5.68
CA VAL A 31 1.66 -9.26 6.65
C VAL A 31 2.22 -9.91 7.93
N GLU A 32 1.58 -10.97 8.44
CA GLU A 32 2.07 -11.72 9.59
C GLU A 32 3.39 -12.44 9.28
N ALA A 33 3.52 -13.04 8.09
CA ALA A 33 4.77 -13.64 7.64
C ALA A 33 5.91 -12.60 7.59
N LEU A 34 5.66 -11.42 7.04
CA LEU A 34 6.63 -10.31 7.03
C LEU A 34 7.00 -9.86 8.45
N LYS A 35 6.06 -9.82 9.40
CA LYS A 35 6.36 -9.52 10.82
C LYS A 35 7.30 -10.56 11.42
N TRP A 36 7.06 -11.85 11.13
CA TRP A 36 7.90 -12.93 11.62
C TRP A 36 9.31 -12.92 10.99
N ILE A 37 9.39 -12.70 9.67
CA ILE A 37 10.65 -12.54 8.94
C ILE A 37 11.43 -11.34 9.49
N GLY A 38 10.76 -10.20 9.65
CA GLY A 38 11.37 -8.99 10.19
C GLY A 38 11.95 -9.19 11.59
N LYS A 39 11.22 -9.87 12.47
CA LYS A 39 11.73 -10.27 13.80
C LYS A 39 12.95 -11.20 13.71
N THR A 40 12.87 -12.21 12.85
CA THR A 40 13.95 -13.20 12.68
C THR A 40 15.23 -12.57 12.13
N LEU A 41 15.09 -11.61 11.21
CA LEU A 41 16.20 -10.90 10.58
C LEU A 41 16.66 -9.65 11.34
N GLY A 42 16.00 -9.30 12.46
CA GLY A 42 16.31 -8.06 13.21
C GLY A 42 16.00 -6.77 12.44
N LYS A 43 15.04 -6.80 11.49
CA LYS A 43 14.59 -5.62 10.73
C LYS A 43 13.74 -4.73 11.62
N THR A 44 14.32 -3.63 12.10
CA THR A 44 13.62 -2.64 12.94
C THR A 44 13.07 -1.45 12.16
N GLY A 45 13.48 -1.27 10.90
CA GLY A 45 13.04 -0.16 10.04
C GLY A 45 11.69 -0.37 9.33
N TRP A 46 11.13 -1.59 9.38
CA TRP A 46 9.86 -1.91 8.74
C TRP A 46 8.69 -1.33 9.54
N ASN A 47 7.93 -0.45 8.89
CA ASN A 47 6.72 0.14 9.45
C ASN A 47 5.48 -0.62 8.97
N PHE A 48 4.94 -1.49 9.82
CA PHE A 48 3.75 -2.28 9.53
C PHE A 48 2.43 -1.51 9.57
N ASP A 49 2.44 -0.23 10.00
CA ASP A 49 1.30 0.68 9.86
C ASP A 49 1.22 1.28 8.44
N SER A 50 2.25 1.06 7.62
CA SER A 50 2.30 1.44 6.22
C SER A 50 2.22 0.21 5.31
N ASP A 51 1.54 0.36 4.17
CA ASP A 51 1.40 -0.72 3.19
C ASP A 51 2.79 -1.26 2.75
N PRO A 52 3.07 -2.56 2.93
CA PRO A 52 4.32 -3.19 2.52
C PRO A 52 4.63 -3.08 1.03
N CYS A 53 3.60 -2.98 0.20
CA CYS A 53 3.72 -2.86 -1.25
C CYS A 53 3.82 -1.40 -1.73
N SER A 54 3.78 -0.42 -0.82
CA SER A 54 3.81 1.00 -1.17
C SER A 54 5.16 1.50 -1.70
N GLN A 55 6.19 0.67 -1.66
CA GLN A 55 7.58 1.01 -2.02
C GLN A 55 8.13 2.24 -1.29
N ARG A 56 7.59 2.55 -0.09
CA ARG A 56 8.04 3.66 0.74
C ARG A 56 9.31 3.29 1.51
N HIS A 57 9.96 4.31 2.05
CA HIS A 57 11.26 4.21 2.74
C HIS A 57 11.31 3.20 3.90
N SER A 58 10.17 2.81 4.48
CA SER A 58 10.09 1.76 5.49
C SER A 58 10.26 0.35 4.92
N TRP A 59 9.96 0.14 3.64
CA TRP A 59 9.97 -1.17 2.97
C TRP A 59 11.04 -1.29 1.89
N VAL A 60 11.58 -0.14 1.47
CA VAL A 60 12.65 -0.02 0.48
C VAL A 60 13.72 0.92 1.01
N ASP A 61 14.91 0.40 1.32
CA ASP A 61 16.10 1.21 1.62
C ASP A 61 17.15 1.11 0.52
N GLN A 62 18.12 2.02 0.58
CA GLN A 62 19.27 2.02 -0.32
C GLN A 62 20.03 0.68 -0.19
N SER A 63 19.97 -0.12 -1.26
CA SER A 63 20.67 -1.40 -1.33
C SER A 63 22.18 -1.20 -1.22
N THR A 64 22.84 -1.99 -0.38
CA THR A 64 24.29 -2.17 -0.44
C THR A 64 24.63 -3.34 -1.36
N ARG A 65 25.91 -3.53 -1.70
CA ARG A 65 26.37 -4.70 -2.50
C ARG A 65 26.01 -6.04 -1.83
N TYR A 66 25.80 -6.06 -0.51
CA TYR A 66 25.61 -7.28 0.27
C TYR A 66 24.20 -7.43 0.84
N TYR A 67 23.40 -6.36 0.81
CA TYR A 67 22.11 -6.33 1.49
C TYR A 67 21.14 -5.43 0.74
N VAL A 68 19.99 -6.02 0.39
CA VAL A 68 18.85 -5.33 -0.19
C VAL A 68 17.72 -5.40 0.83
N ASN A 69 17.10 -4.26 1.11
CA ASN A 69 15.87 -4.18 1.86
C ASN A 69 14.78 -3.73 0.90
N ASN A 70 14.11 -4.67 0.22
CA ASN A 70 13.10 -4.34 -0.77
C ASN A 70 12.05 -5.45 -0.86
N VAL A 71 10.83 -5.14 -0.43
CA VAL A 71 9.68 -6.03 -0.65
C VAL A 71 9.05 -5.70 -2.00
N THR A 72 8.98 -6.70 -2.88
CA THR A 72 8.34 -6.58 -4.20
C THR A 72 7.04 -7.37 -4.19
N CYS A 73 5.96 -6.71 -4.61
CA CYS A 73 4.64 -7.33 -4.71
C CYS A 73 4.20 -7.46 -6.17
N ASP A 74 3.45 -8.52 -6.46
CA ASP A 74 2.67 -8.67 -7.67
C ASP A 74 1.23 -8.20 -7.40
N CYS A 75 0.81 -7.21 -8.19
CA CYS A 75 -0.48 -6.54 -8.06
C CYS A 75 -1.48 -7.00 -9.13
N SER A 76 -1.18 -8.06 -9.89
CA SER A 76 -2.04 -8.56 -10.97
C SER A 76 -3.05 -9.61 -10.53
N PHE A 77 -2.95 -10.10 -9.29
CA PHE A 77 -3.79 -11.19 -8.81
C PHE A 77 -5.25 -10.76 -8.58
N ASN A 78 -6.18 -11.68 -8.89
CA ASN A 78 -7.63 -11.51 -8.71
C ASN A 78 -8.18 -10.16 -9.23
N ASN A 79 -7.92 -9.81 -10.49
CA ASN A 79 -8.30 -8.52 -11.08
C ASN A 79 -7.73 -7.31 -10.32
N ASN A 80 -6.48 -7.40 -9.86
CA ASN A 80 -5.77 -6.34 -9.14
C ASN A 80 -6.42 -5.97 -7.79
N THR A 81 -7.15 -6.89 -7.18
CA THR A 81 -7.81 -6.67 -5.88
C THR A 81 -7.01 -7.21 -4.69
N ILE A 82 -6.07 -8.13 -4.95
CA ILE A 82 -5.22 -8.77 -3.94
C ILE A 82 -3.78 -8.64 -4.42
N TYR A 83 -2.89 -8.23 -3.51
CA TYR A 83 -1.46 -8.19 -3.76
C TYR A 83 -0.77 -9.40 -3.13
N HIS A 84 0.31 -9.85 -3.75
CA HIS A 84 1.14 -10.95 -3.24
C HIS A 84 2.60 -10.55 -3.18
N VAL A 85 3.28 -10.81 -2.07
CA VAL A 85 4.75 -10.67 -2.02
C VAL A 85 5.40 -11.74 -2.89
N VAL A 86 6.16 -11.32 -3.90
CA VAL A 86 6.87 -12.23 -4.81
C VAL A 86 8.37 -12.27 -4.57
N ARG A 87 8.96 -11.20 -4.01
CA ARG A 87 10.41 -11.10 -3.75
C ARG A 87 10.70 -10.24 -2.52
N MET A 88 11.79 -10.56 -1.83
CA MET A 88 12.32 -9.84 -0.67
C MET A 88 13.85 -9.85 -0.67
#